data_AF-A0A538G9Z3-F1
#
_entry.id   AF-A0A538G9Z3-F1
#
_cell.length_a   1.000
_cell.length_b   1.000
_cell.length_c   1.000
_cell.angle_alpha   90.00
_cell.angle_beta   90.00
_cell.angle_gamma   90.00
#
_symmetry.space_group_name_H-M   'P 1'
#
loop_
_entity.id
_entity.type
_entity.pdbx_description
1 polymer ?
#
loop_
_entity_poly.entity_id
_entity_poly.type
_entity_poly.pdbx_seq_one_letter_code
_entity_poly.pdbx_strand_id
1 'polypeptide(L)'
;MQLSSIVSDRRRLLVGLAALLGLAEFADVFAISFWEAAAVFSALFLAAAFWTRRGGIGGPILVAILCVFELQSYPTWDRNGVADWTTQSAFAVGSAVCLIVALAVLKRSVVKRRTAKRARVVTQQSG
;
A
#
# COMPACT_ATOMS: atom_id res chain seq x y z
N MET A 1 -22.57 7.76 -13.26
CA MET A 1 -22.15 8.54 -12.07
C MET A 1 -21.49 7.71 -10.95
N GLN A 2 -21.25 6.40 -11.08
CA GLN A 2 -20.80 5.54 -9.95
C GLN A 2 -19.28 5.29 -9.85
N LEU A 3 -18.46 5.67 -10.84
CA LEU A 3 -17.04 5.34 -10.81
C LEU A 3 -16.30 6.14 -9.72
N SER A 4 -16.66 7.39 -9.47
CA SER A 4 -15.94 8.30 -8.54
C SER A 4 -15.98 7.85 -7.08
N SER A 5 -17.12 7.33 -6.61
CA SER A 5 -17.26 6.80 -5.25
C SER A 5 -16.31 5.62 -5.03
N ILE A 6 -16.36 4.62 -5.92
CA ILE A 6 -15.52 3.41 -5.80
C ILE A 6 -14.01 3.73 -5.82
N VAL A 7 -13.54 4.77 -6.54
CA VAL A 7 -12.11 5.17 -6.45
C VAL A 7 -11.81 5.68 -5.06
N SER A 8 -12.65 6.59 -4.61
CA SER A 8 -12.48 7.30 -3.35
C SER A 8 -12.50 6.28 -2.20
N ASP A 9 -13.39 5.29 -2.29
CA ASP A 9 -13.51 4.20 -1.32
C ASP A 9 -12.27 3.30 -1.34
N ARG A 10 -11.77 2.89 -2.51
CA ARG A 10 -10.54 2.06 -2.60
C ARG A 10 -9.29 2.80 -2.16
N ARG A 11 -9.17 4.10 -2.47
CA ARG A 11 -8.05 4.92 -2.00
C ARG A 11 -8.13 5.15 -0.50
N ARG A 12 -9.32 5.41 0.05
CA ARG A 12 -9.53 5.50 1.51
C ARG A 12 -9.19 4.20 2.21
N LEU A 13 -9.62 3.06 1.64
CA LEU A 13 -9.26 1.74 2.12
C LEU A 13 -7.75 1.54 2.11
N LEU A 14 -7.07 1.87 1.01
CA LEU A 14 -5.61 1.77 0.92
C LEU A 14 -4.90 2.65 1.96
N VAL A 15 -5.39 3.87 2.18
CA VAL A 15 -4.86 4.76 3.23
C VAL A 15 -5.05 4.12 4.61
N GLY A 16 -6.22 3.57 4.89
CA GLY A 16 -6.50 2.90 6.17
C GLY A 16 -5.61 1.69 6.40
N LEU A 17 -5.46 0.83 5.40
CA LEU A 17 -4.61 -0.36 5.48
C LEU A 17 -3.13 0.00 5.64
N ALA A 18 -2.63 0.95 4.85
CA ALA A 18 -1.25 1.41 4.96
C ALA A 18 -0.98 2.07 6.32
N ALA A 19 -1.93 2.86 6.84
CA ALA A 19 -1.80 3.44 8.17
C ALA A 19 -1.82 2.37 9.28
N LEU A 20 -2.70 1.36 9.16
CA LEU A 20 -2.78 0.27 10.11
C LEU A 20 -1.48 -0.56 10.13
N LEU A 21 -0.94 -0.90 8.96
CA LEU A 21 0.37 -1.57 8.87
C LEU A 21 1.47 -0.71 9.48
N GLY A 22 1.53 0.59 9.15
CA GLY A 22 2.55 1.49 9.73
C GLY A 22 2.45 1.63 11.25
N LEU A 23 1.24 1.59 11.82
CA LEU A 23 1.03 1.58 13.27
C LEU A 23 1.39 0.24 13.91
N ALA A 24 1.13 -0.88 13.23
CA ALA A 24 1.52 -2.20 13.70
C ALA A 24 3.06 -2.33 13.73
N GLU A 25 3.74 -1.91 12.66
CA GLU A 25 5.22 -1.82 12.60
C GLU A 25 5.76 -0.94 13.74
N PHE A 26 5.11 0.19 14.03
CA PHE A 26 5.53 1.05 15.13
C PHE A 26 5.41 0.36 16.50
N ALA A 27 4.37 -0.46 16.70
CA ALA A 27 4.23 -1.22 17.93
C ALA A 27 5.36 -2.25 18.08
N ASP A 28 5.78 -2.88 16.97
CA ASP A 28 6.85 -3.87 16.96
C ASP A 28 8.23 -3.27 17.30
N VAL A 29 8.45 -1.97 17.08
CA VAL A 29 9.68 -1.26 17.52
C VAL A 29 10.01 -1.52 18.99
N PHE A 30 9.00 -1.70 19.84
CA PHE A 30 9.20 -1.93 21.28
C PHE A 30 9.29 -3.41 21.66
N ALA A 31 9.03 -4.32 20.72
CA ALA A 31 8.92 -5.75 20.97
C ALA A 31 10.06 -6.55 20.33
N ILE A 32 10.66 -6.07 19.24
CA ILE A 32 11.66 -6.83 18.48
C ILE A 32 13.08 -6.27 18.66
N SER A 33 14.08 -7.15 18.56
CA SER A 33 15.50 -6.78 18.65
C SER A 33 16.00 -5.94 17.48
N PHE A 34 15.35 -6.04 16.31
CA PHE A 34 15.68 -5.27 15.11
C PHE A 34 14.72 -4.10 14.89
N TRP A 35 14.63 -3.25 15.91
CA TRP A 35 13.69 -2.14 16.00
C TRP A 35 13.90 -1.07 14.93
N GLU A 36 15.11 -0.91 14.39
CA GLU A 36 15.42 0.08 13.37
C GLU A 36 14.65 -0.17 12.08
N ALA A 37 14.53 -1.44 11.67
CA ALA A 37 13.76 -1.80 10.49
C ALA A 37 12.28 -1.52 10.69
N ALA A 38 11.70 -1.94 11.82
CA ALA A 38 10.31 -1.65 12.17
C ALA A 38 10.01 -0.13 12.18
N ALA A 39 10.92 0.68 12.72
CA ALA A 39 10.77 2.13 12.73
C ALA A 39 10.78 2.73 11.31
N VAL A 40 11.68 2.25 10.44
CA VAL A 40 11.76 2.69 9.04
C VAL A 40 10.51 2.24 8.26
N PHE A 41 10.08 0.99 8.40
CA PHE A 41 8.87 0.47 7.75
C PHE A 41 7.62 1.23 8.20
N SER A 42 7.49 1.48 9.50
CA SER A 42 6.45 2.33 10.06
C SER A 42 6.40 3.70 9.40
N ALA A 43 7.52 4.42 9.40
CA ALA A 43 7.61 5.75 8.83
C ALA A 43 7.27 5.76 7.33
N LEU A 44 7.75 4.76 6.59
CA LEU A 44 7.49 4.62 5.15
C LEU A 44 6.01 4.32 4.86
N PHE A 45 5.38 3.41 5.61
CA PHE A 45 3.95 3.11 5.45
C PHE A 45 3.07 4.32 5.77
N LEU A 46 3.37 5.05 6.85
CA LEU A 46 2.65 6.28 7.22
C LEU A 46 2.84 7.39 6.17
N ALA A 47 4.07 7.57 5.68
CA ALA A 47 4.36 8.50 4.59
C ALA A 47 3.61 8.11 3.31
N ALA A 48 3.56 6.82 2.98
CA ALA A 48 2.84 6.30 1.83
C ALA A 48 1.32 6.51 1.97
N ALA A 49 0.76 6.30 3.16
CA ALA A 49 -0.64 6.57 3.48
C ALA A 49 -0.98 8.06 3.30
N PHE A 50 -0.14 8.94 3.86
CA PHE A 50 -0.29 10.38 3.72
C PHE A 50 -0.22 10.85 2.26
N TRP A 51 0.75 10.33 1.49
CA TRP A 51 0.90 10.66 0.08
C TRP A 51 -0.26 10.11 -0.77
N THR A 52 -0.76 8.92 -0.44
CA THR A 52 -1.95 8.34 -1.09
C THR A 52 -3.18 9.22 -0.88
N ARG A 53 -3.35 9.76 0.34
CA ARG A 53 -4.42 10.69 0.70
C ARG A 53 -4.36 11.99 -0.10
N ARG A 54 -3.16 12.48 -0.41
CA ARG A 54 -2.95 13.67 -1.28
C ARG A 54 -3.32 13.46 -2.75
N GLY A 55 -3.69 12.24 -3.17
CA GLY A 55 -4.20 11.96 -4.52
C GLY A 55 -3.15 11.62 -5.58
N GLY A 56 -1.86 11.63 -5.21
CA GLY A 56 -0.77 11.19 -6.09
C GLY A 56 -0.81 9.70 -6.41
N ILE A 57 0.00 9.25 -7.38
CA ILE A 57 0.25 7.83 -7.64
C ILE A 57 1.46 7.29 -6.88
N GLY A 58 2.34 8.17 -6.39
CA GLY A 58 3.55 7.78 -5.65
C GLY A 58 3.24 7.00 -4.38
N GLY A 59 2.26 7.45 -3.58
CA GLY A 59 1.81 6.74 -2.39
C GLY A 59 1.42 5.27 -2.65
N PRO A 60 0.47 4.97 -3.56
CA PRO A 60 0.12 3.59 -3.89
C PRO A 60 1.28 2.74 -4.44
N ILE A 61 2.23 3.35 -5.16
CA ILE A 61 3.45 2.64 -5.61
C ILE A 61 4.31 2.26 -4.42
N LEU A 62 4.56 3.20 -3.52
CA LEU A 62 5.35 2.96 -2.31
C LEU A 62 4.71 1.87 -1.44
N VAL A 63 3.40 1.93 -1.19
CA VAL A 63 2.68 0.87 -0.47
C VAL A 63 2.88 -0.49 -1.13
N ALA A 64 2.75 -0.57 -2.46
CA ALA A 64 2.93 -1.84 -3.17
C ALA A 64 4.36 -2.39 -3.02
N ILE A 65 5.39 -1.54 -3.09
CA ILE A 65 6.79 -1.94 -2.89
C ILE A 65 7.01 -2.47 -1.48
N LEU A 66 6.53 -1.75 -0.46
CA LEU A 66 6.67 -2.16 0.94
C LEU A 66 5.97 -3.50 1.20
N CYS A 67 4.74 -3.69 0.70
CA CYS A 67 4.02 -4.95 0.87
C CYS A 67 4.69 -6.12 0.13
N VAL A 68 5.31 -5.88 -1.04
CA VAL A 68 6.11 -6.92 -1.70
C VAL A 68 7.34 -7.25 -0.86
N PHE A 69 7.98 -6.24 -0.26
CA PHE A 69 9.13 -6.46 0.61
C PHE A 69 8.78 -7.29 1.85
N GLU A 70 7.67 -7.00 2.49
CA GLU A 70 7.14 -7.79 3.60
C GLU A 70 6.91 -9.26 3.20
N LEU A 71 6.22 -9.48 2.08
CA LEU A 71 5.87 -10.82 1.61
C LEU A 71 7.08 -11.64 1.17
N GLN A 72 8.09 -11.02 0.55
CA GLN A 72 9.31 -11.73 0.16
C GLN A 72 10.20 -12.07 1.37
N SER A 73 10.14 -11.24 2.42
CA SER A 73 10.92 -11.44 3.64
C SER A 73 10.27 -12.46 4.56
N TYR A 74 8.93 -12.60 4.53
CA TYR A 74 8.18 -13.52 5.37
C TYR A 74 8.79 -14.95 5.47
N PRO A 75 9.15 -15.64 4.38
CA PRO A 75 9.73 -16.99 4.47
C PRO A 75 11.05 -17.06 5.24
N THR A 76 11.78 -15.95 5.34
CA THR A 76 13.12 -15.87 5.95
C THR A 76 13.10 -15.56 7.44
N TRP A 77 11.95 -15.20 8.00
CA TRP A 77 11.84 -14.85 9.41
C TRP A 77 11.88 -16.08 10.31
N ASP A 78 12.72 -16.01 11.34
CA ASP A 78 12.73 -16.98 12.43
C ASP A 78 11.44 -16.85 13.23
N ARG A 79 10.85 -18.01 13.56
CA ARG A 79 9.58 -18.11 14.27
C ARG A 79 9.75 -19.04 15.45
N ASN A 80 9.70 -18.50 16.66
CA ASN A 80 9.88 -19.26 17.89
C ASN A 80 8.59 -19.27 18.69
N GLY A 81 7.74 -20.26 18.43
CA GLY A 81 6.48 -20.46 19.15
C GLY A 81 5.26 -19.81 18.50
N VAL A 82 4.10 -20.01 19.13
CA VAL A 82 2.79 -19.72 18.54
C VAL A 82 2.56 -18.21 18.36
N ALA A 83 3.09 -17.38 19.25
CA ALA A 83 2.94 -15.92 19.20
C ALA A 83 3.62 -15.33 17.95
N ASP A 84 4.86 -15.74 17.67
CA ASP A 84 5.61 -15.31 16.48
C ASP A 84 4.91 -15.74 15.20
N TRP A 85 4.46 -17.00 15.14
CA TRP A 85 3.69 -17.52 14.01
C TRP A 85 2.44 -16.69 13.73
N THR A 86 1.68 -16.38 14.78
CA THR A 86 0.44 -15.62 14.66
C THR A 86 0.71 -14.20 14.17
N THR A 87 1.65 -13.50 14.81
CA THR A 87 1.94 -12.10 14.53
C THR A 87 2.54 -11.93 13.12
N GLN A 88 3.57 -12.71 12.80
CA GLN A 88 4.21 -12.66 11.49
C GLN A 88 3.25 -13.07 10.35
N SER A 89 2.39 -14.05 10.57
CA SER A 89 1.35 -14.43 9.58
C SER A 89 0.33 -13.30 9.39
N ALA A 90 -0.05 -12.59 10.45
CA ALA A 90 -0.96 -11.46 10.36
C ALA A 90 -0.36 -10.32 9.54
N PHE A 91 0.93 -10.00 9.71
CA PHE A 91 1.65 -9.05 8.86
C PHE A 91 1.70 -9.50 7.39
N ALA A 92 2.02 -10.76 7.12
CA ALA A 92 2.04 -11.29 5.76
C ALA A 92 0.65 -11.21 5.09
N VAL A 93 -0.41 -11.63 5.78
CA VAL A 93 -1.78 -11.55 5.25
C VAL A 93 -2.21 -10.09 5.06
N GLY A 94 -1.92 -9.21 6.03
CA GLY A 94 -2.20 -7.78 5.95
C GLY A 94 -1.51 -7.13 4.75
N SER A 95 -0.24 -7.44 4.55
CA SER A 95 0.55 -7.00 3.40
C SER A 95 0.00 -7.53 2.07
N ALA A 96 -0.44 -8.79 2.00
CA ALA A 96 -1.08 -9.33 0.80
C ALA A 96 -2.39 -8.61 0.44
N VAL A 97 -3.26 -8.39 1.44
CA VAL A 97 -4.52 -7.65 1.24
C VAL A 97 -4.24 -6.21 0.80
N CYS A 98 -3.31 -5.54 1.48
CA CYS A 98 -2.93 -4.18 1.16
C CYS A 98 -2.34 -4.07 -0.25
N LEU A 99 -1.49 -5.02 -0.66
CA LEU A 99 -0.94 -5.10 -2.01
C LEU A 99 -2.02 -5.24 -3.08
N ILE A 100 -3.01 -6.12 -2.89
CA ILE A 100 -4.13 -6.30 -3.83
C ILE A 100 -4.88 -4.97 -4.02
N VAL A 101 -5.17 -4.27 -2.93
CA VAL A 101 -5.86 -2.97 -2.98
C VAL A 101 -4.98 -1.91 -3.67
N ALA A 102 -3.68 -1.88 -3.38
CA ALA A 102 -2.71 -0.98 -4.03
C ALA A 102 -2.69 -1.18 -5.55
N LEU A 103 -2.59 -2.43 -6.00
CA LEU A 103 -2.62 -2.79 -7.42
C LEU A 103 -3.94 -2.39 -8.09
N ALA A 104 -5.07 -2.57 -7.40
CA ALA A 104 -6.38 -2.13 -7.91
C ALA A 104 -6.45 -0.61 -8.09
N VAL A 105 -5.89 0.17 -7.16
CA VAL A 105 -5.79 1.64 -7.25
C VAL A 105 -4.85 2.06 -8.40
N LEU A 106 -3.72 1.37 -8.57
CA LEU A 106 -2.74 1.65 -9.62
C LEU A 106 -3.29 1.34 -11.01
N LYS A 107 -3.84 0.14 -11.24
CA LYS A 107 -4.48 -0.27 -12.50
C LYS A 107 -5.46 0.80 -12.98
N ARG A 108 -6.29 1.29 -12.07
CA ARG A 108 -7.29 2.30 -12.38
C ARG A 108 -6.68 3.67 -12.70
N SER A 109 -5.64 4.06 -11.97
CA SER A 109 -4.91 5.31 -12.22
C SER A 109 -4.26 5.31 -13.60
N VAL A 110 -3.69 4.18 -14.04
CA VAL A 110 -3.12 4.00 -15.38
C VAL A 110 -4.20 4.09 -16.45
N VAL A 111 -5.33 3.38 -16.29
CA VAL A 111 -6.46 3.44 -17.23
C VAL A 111 -6.96 4.87 -17.40
N LYS A 112 -7.19 5.60 -16.30
CA LYS A 112 -7.64 7.01 -16.34
C LYS A 112 -6.68 7.89 -17.15
N ARG A 113 -5.37 7.76 -16.93
CA ARG A 113 -4.35 8.54 -17.65
C ARG A 113 -4.34 8.22 -19.15
N ARG A 114 -4.46 6.94 -19.51
CA ARG A 114 -4.50 6.51 -20.93
C ARG A 114 -5.73 7.08 -21.65
N THR A 115 -6.91 7.02 -21.03
CA THR A 115 -8.14 7.56 -21.61
C THR A 115 -8.06 9.08 -21.80
N ALA A 116 -7.55 9.81 -20.81
CA ALA A 116 -7.36 11.26 -20.91
C ALA A 116 -6.37 11.64 -22.02
N LYS A 117 -5.28 10.87 -22.18
CA LYS A 117 -4.31 11.09 -23.26
C LYS A 117 -4.95 10.86 -24.64
N ARG A 118 -5.74 9.79 -24.80
CA ARG A 118 -6.47 9.52 -26.06
C ARG A 118 -7.46 10.62 -26.42
N ALA A 119 -8.25 11.10 -25.46
CA ALA A 119 -9.21 12.17 -25.68
C ALA A 119 -8.53 13.47 -26.18
N ARG A 120 -7.38 13.83 -25.59
CA ARG A 120 -6.61 15.01 -26.04
C ARG A 120 -6.12 14.90 -27.49
N VAL A 121 -5.67 13.72 -27.90
CA VAL A 121 -5.20 13.48 -29.28
C VAL A 121 -6.35 13.64 -30.29
N VAL A 122 -7.53 13.09 -29.97
CA VAL A 122 -8.71 13.21 -30.84
C VAL A 122 -9.15 14.66 -31.01
N THR A 123 -9.19 15.45 -29.93
CA THR A 123 -9.54 16.88 -29.99
C THR A 123 -8.55 17.70 -30.82
N GLN A 124 -7.26 17.37 -30.82
CA GLN A 124 -6.26 18.06 -31.65
C GLN A 124 -6.33 17.71 -33.14
N GLN A 125 -6.98 16.61 -33.53
CA GLN A 125 -7.14 16.21 -34.93
C GLN A 125 -8.45 16.70 -35.57
N SER A 126 -9.34 17.30 -34.80
CA SER A 126 -10.68 17.74 -35.24
C SER A 126 -10.89 19.26 -35.23
N GLY A 127 -9.83 20.03 -34.96
CA GLY A 127 -9.78 21.49 -35.15
C GLY A 127 -8.69 21.84 -36.13
#